data_AF-A0A067Q2H9-F1
#
_entry.id   AF-A0A067Q2H9-F1
#
_cell.length_a   1.000
_cell.length_b   1.000
_cell.length_c   1.000
_cell.angle_alpha   90.00
_cell.angle_beta   90.00
_cell.angle_gamma   90.00
#
_symmetry.space_group_name_H-M   'P 1'
#
loop_
_entity.id
_entity.type
_entity.pdbx_description
1 polymer ?
#
loop_
_entity_poly.entity_id
_entity_poly.type
_entity_poly.pdbx_seq_one_letter_code
_entity_poly.pdbx_strand_id
1 'polypeptide(L)'
;MIYVEEIVIKEEWRCRGVGTWALSRLLFLDDFKQGKTLVMWPTVLHNLEPARNPFAPFTPQETAAFEDKKVGFRRLGNSDFFCHSKNPSHPSCAIPVDGDAPFRKPPRPQTEEEKQRWMLANS
;
A
#
# COMPACT_ATOMS: atom_id res chain seq x y z
N MET A 1 -14.44 2.98 -1.72
CA MET A 1 -13.03 2.63 -1.48
C MET A 1 -12.45 3.72 -0.60
N ILE A 2 -11.62 3.37 0.37
CA ILE A 2 -10.96 4.35 1.23
C ILE A 2 -9.47 4.27 0.95
N TYR A 3 -8.87 5.40 0.59
CA TYR A 3 -7.44 5.51 0.44
C TYR A 3 -6.80 5.95 1.75
N VAL A 4 -5.79 5.21 2.21
CA VAL A 4 -4.99 5.58 3.36
C VAL A 4 -3.78 6.33 2.83
N GLU A 5 -3.76 7.64 3.05
CA GLU A 5 -2.65 8.50 2.67
C GLU A 5 -1.44 8.30 3.59
N GLU A 6 -1.65 8.36 4.90
CA GLU A 6 -0.56 8.21 5.88
C GLU A 6 -1.07 7.61 7.20
N ILE A 7 -0.24 6.78 7.86
CA ILE A 7 -0.44 6.31 9.23
C ILE A 7 0.83 6.52 10.03
N VAL A 8 0.79 7.47 10.97
CA VAL A 8 1.91 7.78 11.85
C VAL A 8 1.74 7.08 13.19
N ILE A 9 2.66 6.17 13.52
CA ILE A 9 2.80 5.61 14.87
C ILE A 9 3.90 6.35 15.61
N LYS A 10 3.51 7.05 16.67
CA LYS A 10 4.43 7.73 17.59
C LYS A 10 5.49 6.77 18.11
N GLU A 11 6.71 7.26 18.27
CA GLU A 11 7.90 6.44 18.51
C GLU A 11 7.76 5.53 19.74
N GLU A 12 7.23 6.07 20.83
CA GLU A 12 7.02 5.37 22.10
C GLU A 12 6.00 4.20 22.00
N TRP A 13 5.20 4.17 20.92
CA TRP A 13 4.17 3.16 20.65
C TRP A 13 4.55 2.17 19.53
N ARG A 14 5.72 2.33 18.89
CA ARG A 14 6.21 1.41 17.85
C ARG A 14 6.53 0.03 18.42
N CYS A 15 6.55 -0.99 17.55
CA CYS A 15 6.81 -2.40 17.90
C CYS A 15 5.82 -3.02 18.91
N ARG A 16 4.65 -2.39 19.13
CA ARG A 16 3.58 -2.88 20.02
C ARG A 16 2.32 -3.35 19.28
N GLY A 17 2.39 -3.50 17.96
CA GLY A 17 1.24 -3.91 17.14
C GLY A 17 0.16 -2.84 16.93
N VAL A 18 0.42 -1.58 17.29
CA VAL A 18 -0.58 -0.48 17.22
C VAL A 18 -1.03 -0.22 15.78
N GLY A 19 -0.11 -0.22 14.81
CA GLY A 19 -0.46 -0.03 13.39
C GLY A 19 -1.41 -1.10 12.85
N THR A 20 -1.11 -2.38 13.13
CA THR A 20 -1.98 -3.52 12.80
C THR A 20 -3.36 -3.38 13.44
N TRP A 21 -3.40 -3.05 14.73
CA TRP A 21 -4.65 -2.82 15.44
C TRP A 21 -5.46 -1.69 14.82
N ALA A 22 -4.84 -0.54 14.56
CA ALA A 22 -5.51 0.63 13.99
C ALA A 22 -6.07 0.34 12.59
N LEU A 23 -5.25 -0.25 11.70
CA LEU A 23 -5.65 -0.62 10.34
C LEU A 23 -6.88 -1.52 10.31
N SER A 24 -6.93 -2.53 11.20
CA SER A 24 -8.07 -3.44 11.29
C SER A 24 -9.37 -2.75 11.72
N ARG A 25 -9.29 -1.57 12.35
CA ARG A 25 -10.43 -0.84 12.92
C ARG A 25 -10.90 0.32 12.05
N LEU A 26 -10.07 0.84 11.15
CA LEU A 26 -10.41 2.00 10.30
C LEU A 26 -11.74 1.80 9.55
N LEU A 27 -11.99 0.63 8.96
CA LEU A 27 -13.23 0.33 8.22
C LEU A 27 -14.50 0.27 9.08
N PHE A 28 -14.35 0.27 10.40
CA PHE A 28 -15.44 0.21 11.37
C PHE A 28 -15.74 1.57 12.03
N LEU A 29 -14.94 2.60 11.75
CA LEU A 29 -15.26 3.97 12.17
C LEU A 29 -16.49 4.48 11.41
N ASP A 30 -17.31 5.31 12.07
CA ASP A 30 -18.57 5.79 11.51
C ASP A 30 -18.37 6.56 10.20
N ASP A 31 -17.31 7.35 10.11
CA ASP A 31 -16.95 8.13 8.91
C ASP A 31 -16.58 7.23 7.71
N PHE A 32 -16.16 5.99 8.00
CA PHE A 32 -15.62 5.05 7.03
C PHE A 32 -16.50 3.82 6.82
N LYS A 33 -17.65 3.74 7.51
CA LYS A 33 -18.47 2.53 7.53
C LYS A 33 -19.02 2.12 6.16
N GLN A 34 -19.20 3.08 5.25
CA GLN A 34 -19.62 2.86 3.87
C GLN A 34 -18.49 2.29 2.99
N GLY A 35 -17.24 2.46 3.41
CA GLY A 35 -16.08 1.87 2.75
C GLY A 35 -16.12 0.35 2.82
N LYS A 36 -15.93 -0.30 1.66
CA LYS A 36 -15.83 -1.76 1.56
C LYS A 36 -14.38 -2.26 1.61
N THR A 37 -13.43 -1.40 1.27
CA THR A 37 -12.01 -1.73 1.14
C THR A 37 -11.15 -0.56 1.57
N LEU A 38 -10.00 -0.88 2.16
CA LEU A 38 -8.87 0.04 2.35
C LEU A 38 -7.87 -0.21 1.23
N VAL A 39 -7.36 0.87 0.66
CA VAL A 39 -6.29 0.85 -0.32
C VAL A 39 -5.16 1.74 0.18
N MET A 40 -3.92 1.29 0.03
CA MET A 40 -2.74 2.06 0.42
C MET A 40 -1.57 1.77 -0.51
N TRP A 41 -0.65 2.71 -0.57
CA TRP A 41 0.70 2.47 -1.10
C TRP A 41 1.64 2.29 0.10
N PRO A 42 2.22 1.10 0.33
CA PRO A 42 3.06 0.88 1.50
C PRO A 42 4.43 1.51 1.28
N THR A 43 4.60 2.74 1.75
CA THR A 43 5.90 3.41 1.84
C THR A 43 6.18 3.84 3.28
N VAL A 44 7.43 4.23 3.55
CA VAL A 44 7.80 4.87 4.82
C VAL A 44 7.21 6.29 4.87
N LEU A 45 7.03 6.84 6.07
CA LEU A 45 6.44 8.17 6.24
C LEU A 45 7.20 9.23 5.44
N HIS A 46 6.47 10.18 4.86
CA HIS A 46 7.05 11.22 3.98
C HIS A 46 8.13 12.06 4.67
N ASN A 47 8.01 12.27 5.99
CA ASN A 47 9.01 13.00 6.77
C ASN A 47 10.24 12.16 7.17
N LEU A 48 10.18 10.84 6.98
CA LEU A 48 11.30 9.91 7.11
C LEU A 48 11.95 9.62 5.75
N GLU A 49 11.29 9.98 4.65
CA GLU A 49 11.91 10.03 3.33
C GLU A 49 12.74 11.32 3.21
N PRO A 50 14.09 11.26 3.14
CA PRO A 50 14.86 12.43 2.70
C PRO A 50 14.35 12.81 1.30
N ALA A 51 14.23 14.12 1.00
CA ALA A 51 13.73 14.66 -0.27
C ALA A 51 14.10 13.75 -1.45
N ARG A 52 13.14 12.92 -1.85
CA ARG A 52 13.48 11.67 -2.51
C ARG A 52 13.85 11.97 -3.95
N ASN A 53 15.09 11.65 -4.32
CA ASN A 53 15.40 11.50 -5.72
C ASN A 53 14.52 10.34 -6.23
N PRO A 54 13.59 10.54 -7.18
CA PRO A 54 12.69 9.50 -7.67
C PRO A 54 13.43 8.33 -8.36
N PHE A 55 14.74 8.48 -8.59
CA PHE A 55 15.64 7.45 -9.11
C PHE A 55 16.50 6.77 -8.04
N ALA A 56 16.41 7.17 -6.76
CA ALA A 56 17.12 6.50 -5.68
C ALA A 56 16.54 5.09 -5.45
N PRO A 57 17.39 4.10 -5.11
CA PRO A 57 16.91 2.77 -4.75
C PRO A 57 16.07 2.84 -3.46
N PHE A 58 15.13 1.89 -3.32
CA PHE A 58 14.36 1.74 -2.10
C PHE A 58 15.29 1.45 -0.91
N THR A 59 14.99 2.05 0.25
CA THR A 59 15.66 1.73 1.51
C THR A 59 15.27 0.32 1.97
N PRO A 60 16.08 -0.37 2.79
CA PRO A 60 15.71 -1.67 3.35
C PRO A 60 14.36 -1.64 4.09
N GLN A 61 14.02 -0.52 4.72
CA GLN A 61 12.75 -0.33 5.42
C GLN A 61 11.57 -0.23 4.44
N GLU A 62 11.74 0.48 3.32
CA GLU A 62 10.75 0.53 2.26
C GLU A 62 10.57 -0.85 1.63
N THR A 63 11.67 -1.55 1.29
CA THR A 63 11.62 -2.92 0.78
C THR A 63 10.88 -3.85 1.74
N ALA A 64 11.21 -3.78 3.04
CA ALA A 64 10.51 -4.54 4.06
C ALA A 64 9.02 -4.18 4.12
N ALA A 65 8.63 -2.91 3.98
CA ALA A 65 7.22 -2.50 3.95
C ALA A 65 6.47 -3.07 2.72
N PHE A 66 7.12 -3.15 1.57
CA PHE A 66 6.56 -3.80 0.36
C PHE A 66 6.45 -5.32 0.48
N GLU A 67 7.32 -5.94 1.27
CA GLU A 67 7.35 -7.39 1.49
C GLU A 67 6.46 -7.82 2.66
N ASP A 68 6.20 -6.92 3.61
CA ASP A 68 5.44 -7.21 4.83
C ASP A 68 3.92 -7.24 4.58
N LYS A 69 3.47 -8.34 4.00
CA LYS A 69 2.05 -8.67 3.72
C LYS A 69 1.27 -9.12 4.98
N LYS A 70 1.82 -8.97 6.19
CA LYS A 70 1.35 -9.65 7.43
C LYS A 70 0.02 -9.15 8.00
N VAL A 71 -0.63 -8.17 7.39
CA VAL A 71 -1.82 -7.50 7.96
C VAL A 71 -3.13 -7.79 7.20
N GLY A 72 -3.16 -8.85 6.39
CA GLY A 72 -4.35 -9.21 5.60
C GLY A 72 -4.59 -8.32 4.38
N PHE A 73 -3.67 -7.39 4.09
CA PHE A 73 -3.60 -6.70 2.82
C PHE A 73 -3.07 -7.64 1.73
N ARG A 74 -3.55 -7.44 0.51
CA ARG A 74 -3.10 -8.13 -0.70
C ARG A 74 -2.82 -7.14 -1.80
N ARG A 75 -1.91 -7.45 -2.71
CA ARG A 75 -1.60 -6.58 -3.83
C ARG A 75 -2.80 -6.41 -4.75
N LEU A 76 -3.03 -5.19 -5.22
CA LEU A 76 -4.03 -4.92 -6.23
C LEU A 76 -3.47 -5.28 -7.61
N GLY A 77 -3.70 -6.52 -8.04
CA GLY A 77 -3.10 -7.05 -9.28
C GLY A 77 -1.58 -7.10 -9.16
N ASN A 78 -0.86 -6.61 -10.17
CA ASN A 78 0.61 -6.51 -10.14
C ASN A 78 1.12 -5.10 -9.80
N SER A 79 0.28 -4.22 -9.26
CA SER A 79 0.63 -2.83 -8.96
C SER A 79 1.39 -2.66 -7.63
N ASP A 80 1.81 -1.44 -7.32
CA ASP A 80 2.40 -1.09 -6.03
C ASP A 80 1.36 -0.88 -4.91
N PHE A 81 0.07 -0.91 -5.25
CA PHE A 81 -1.00 -0.70 -4.29
C PHE A 81 -1.40 -2.00 -3.59
N PHE A 82 -1.75 -1.86 -2.32
CA PHE A 82 -2.24 -2.91 -1.46
C PHE A 82 -3.68 -2.61 -1.10
N CYS A 83 -4.49 -3.66 -0.97
CA CYS A 83 -5.90 -3.58 -0.69
C CYS A 83 -6.28 -4.56 0.43
N HIS A 84 -7.15 -4.11 1.34
CA HIS A 84 -7.74 -4.93 2.38
C HIS A 84 -9.26 -4.82 2.32
N SER A 85 -9.95 -5.96 2.38
CA SER A 85 -11.41 -6.03 2.30
C SER A 85 -12.03 -6.00 3.69
N LYS A 86 -13.11 -5.24 3.85
CA LYS A 86 -13.96 -5.25 5.04
C LYS A 86 -14.69 -6.58 5.22
N ASN A 87 -14.98 -7.27 4.12
CA ASN A 87 -15.66 -8.55 4.16
C ASN A 87 -14.64 -9.67 4.45
N PRO A 88 -14.70 -10.34 5.62
CA PRO A 88 -13.76 -11.41 5.95
C PRO A 88 -13.87 -12.61 5.01
N SER A 89 -15.02 -12.82 4.37
CA SER A 89 -15.25 -13.89 3.39
C SER A 89 -14.87 -13.49 1.97
N HIS A 90 -14.22 -12.33 1.76
CA HIS A 90 -13.79 -11.92 0.43
C HIS A 90 -12.69 -12.87 -0.09
N PRO A 91 -12.71 -13.28 -1.37
CA PRO A 91 -11.73 -14.25 -1.91
C PRO A 91 -10.26 -13.84 -1.70
N SER A 92 -9.96 -12.53 -1.72
CA SER A 92 -8.60 -12.04 -1.45
C SER A 92 -8.09 -12.41 -0.04
N CYS A 93 -8.98 -12.56 0.94
CA CYS A 93 -8.61 -12.94 2.30
C CYS A 93 -8.20 -14.42 2.40
N ALA A 94 -8.64 -15.25 1.45
CA ALA A 94 -8.28 -16.66 1.38
C ALA A 94 -6.93 -16.90 0.66
N ILE A 95 -6.38 -15.89 -0.02
CA ILE A 95 -5.10 -16.00 -0.71
C ILE A 95 -3.98 -16.07 0.33
N PRO A 96 -3.15 -17.14 0.36
CA PRO A 96 -1.98 -17.19 1.24
C PRO A 96 -0.97 -16.11 0.85
N VAL A 97 -0.14 -15.66 1.80
CA VAL A 97 0.85 -14.58 1.58
C VAL A 97 1.77 -14.88 0.38
N ASP A 98 2.18 -16.14 0.25
CA ASP A 98 3.05 -16.61 -0.83
C ASP A 98 2.33 -16.76 -2.17
N GLY A 99 0.99 -16.81 -2.16
CA GLY A 99 0.14 -16.84 -3.35
C GLY A 99 -0.31 -15.46 -3.82
N ASP A 100 0.07 -14.39 -3.12
CA ASP A 100 -0.27 -13.03 -3.50
C ASP A 100 0.56 -12.57 -4.71
N ALA A 101 -0.05 -11.76 -5.58
CA ALA A 101 0.55 -11.39 -6.85
C ALA A 101 1.89 -10.66 -6.67
N PRO A 102 2.92 -10.97 -7.49
CA PRO A 102 4.17 -10.24 -7.46
C PRO A 102 3.97 -8.83 -8.01
N PHE A 103 4.77 -7.87 -7.54
CA PHE A 103 4.87 -6.60 -8.22
C PHE A 103 5.45 -6.79 -9.63
N ARG A 104 4.85 -6.15 -10.63
CA ARG A 104 5.44 -6.04 -11.96
C ARG A 104 5.59 -4.57 -12.29
N LYS A 105 6.84 -4.12 -12.35
CA LYS A 105 7.14 -2.77 -12.81
C LYS A 105 6.56 -2.59 -14.22
N PRO A 106 5.72 -1.58 -14.46
CA PRO A 106 5.24 -1.32 -15.81
C PRO A 106 6.44 -1.08 -16.74
N PRO A 107 6.39 -1.54 -18.00
CA PRO A 107 7.45 -1.27 -18.95
C PRO A 107 7.66 0.23 -19.04
N ARG A 108 8.93 0.66 -19.11
CA ARG A 108 9.22 2.07 -19.35
C ARG A 108 8.64 2.44 -20.71
N PRO A 109 7.94 3.59 -20.84
CA PRO A 109 7.49 4.05 -22.14
C PRO A 109 8.69 4.16 -23.08
N GLN A 110 8.57 3.56 -24.26
CA GLN A 110 9.60 3.54 -25.30
C GLN A 110 9.38 4.64 -26.34
N THR A 111 8.16 5.17 -26.45
CA THR A 111 7.82 6.28 -27.35
C THR A 111 7.38 7.53 -26.57
N GLU A 112 7.47 8.71 -27.21
CA GLU A 112 6.99 9.96 -26.61
C GLU A 112 5.47 9.98 -26.41
N GLU A 113 4.71 9.27 -27.25
CA GLU A 113 3.26 9.08 -27.07
C GLU A 113 2.94 8.23 -25.85
N GLU A 114 3.70 7.15 -25.63
CA GLU A 114 3.59 6.33 -24.42
C GLU A 114 3.99 7.12 -23.19
N LYS A 115 4.99 7.99 -23.30
CA LYS A 115 5.45 8.87 -22.22
C LYS A 115 4.42 9.95 -21.89
N GLN A 116 3.76 10.54 -22.89
CA GLN A 116 2.66 11.49 -22.69
C GLN A 116 1.46 10.80 -22.02
N ARG A 117 1.08 9.61 -22.48
CA ARG A 117 0.04 8.79 -21.81
C ARG A 117 0.43 8.43 -20.38
N TRP A 118 1.69 8.08 -20.15
CA TRP A 118 2.20 7.73 -18.83
C TRP A 118 2.21 8.94 -17.89
N MET A 119 2.56 10.13 -18.37
CA MET A 119 2.48 11.36 -17.58
C MET A 119 1.03 11.73 -17.25
N LEU A 120 0.11 11.65 -18.22
CA LEU A 120 -1.32 11.92 -18.00
C LEU A 120 -2.00 10.93 -17.07
N ALA A 121 -1.54 9.67 -17.04
CA ALA A 121 -2.08 8.64 -16.15
C ALA A 121 -1.59 8.75 -14.70
N ASN A 122 -0.51 9.50 -14.46
CA ASN A 122 0.13 9.66 -13.15
C ASN A 122 0.15 11.12 -12.64
N SER A 123 -0.53 12.04 -13.35
CA SER A 123 -0.77 13.45 -12.97
C SER A 123 -2.15 13.63 -12.36
#